data_AF-A0A368H0I3-F1
#
_entry.id   AF-A0A368H0I3-F1
#
_cell.length_a   1.000
_cell.length_b   1.000
_cell.length_c   1.000
_cell.angle_alpha   90.00
_cell.angle_beta   90.00
_cell.angle_gamma   90.00
#
_symmetry.space_group_name_H-M   'P 1'
#
loop_
_entity.id
_entity.type
_entity.pdbx_description
1 polymer ?
#
loop_
_entity_poly.entity_id
_entity_poly.type
_entity_poly.pdbx_seq_one_letter_code
_entity_poly.pdbx_strand_id
1 'polypeptide(L)'
;EGVNYQLLFRENLDLLTKLQDLEDKLSLEEEAHAAASVEVSRLQGIENQVLSCKKAAERAKAAQEQAEKEREVAEQEAEECRQQAERMLTITEQLTQRNSQLASDVSADREKNCRLEQQLVETEGSLQRALLKLAEREKDLEEATGSGQSEIESLKTELNEKIVKVKELTQRLQEERTDHAALKKKYMASIKELKHELSSLRKQVDANTGNAPLAPPPSGESVPSTSSRSRASSLNSLDRVTNASRDEESSQAGNAVPNESNAIQQVMIDKIIVLQKKLARRNDKIEFLEEHVRHCLEELQKKTKIIQHYALREEASLLLPSDGSLEQVPLSRKGASYSLMGAIFSAGSDKRSLQLAAEVNSRLQAVLEDALLKNITLKSSVDSLSNEVSRLSRENRQLTLTHSRCNEQHI
;
A
#
# COMPACT_ATOMS: atom_id res chain seq x y z
N GLU A 1 -52.25 150.18 47.44
CA GLU A 1 -51.46 149.11 48.10
C GLU A 1 -52.21 147.78 48.25
N GLY A 2 -53.53 147.76 48.58
CA GLY A 2 -54.28 146.51 48.75
C GLY A 2 -54.48 145.61 47.50
N VAL A 3 -54.54 146.17 46.29
CA VAL A 3 -54.74 145.39 45.04
C VAL A 3 -53.46 144.65 44.60
N ASN A 4 -52.29 145.22 44.85
CA ASN A 4 -51.01 144.62 44.48
C ASN A 4 -50.68 143.41 45.37
N TYR A 5 -51.05 143.48 46.66
CA TYR A 5 -50.96 142.36 47.60
C TYR A 5 -51.87 141.18 47.22
N GLN A 6 -53.09 141.44 46.73
CA GLN A 6 -53.98 140.37 46.25
C GLN A 6 -53.46 139.69 44.97
N LEU A 7 -52.85 140.47 44.07
CA LEU A 7 -52.28 139.96 42.82
C LEU A 7 -51.03 139.11 43.08
N LEU A 8 -50.15 139.59 43.97
CA LEU A 8 -49.00 138.81 44.47
C LEU A 8 -49.43 137.54 45.21
N PHE A 9 -50.48 137.60 46.02
CA PHE A 9 -50.99 136.43 46.75
C PHE A 9 -51.54 135.37 45.79
N ARG A 10 -52.25 135.80 44.74
CA ARG A 10 -52.77 134.91 43.69
C ARG A 10 -51.66 134.31 42.83
N GLU A 11 -50.65 135.10 42.47
CA GLU A 11 -49.48 134.61 41.74
C GLU A 11 -48.64 133.63 42.59
N ASN A 12 -48.50 133.88 43.89
CA ASN A 12 -47.82 132.97 44.82
C ASN A 12 -48.61 131.66 44.98
N LEU A 13 -49.94 131.74 45.05
CA LEU A 13 -50.81 130.57 45.06
C LEU A 13 -50.71 129.77 43.75
N ASP A 14 -50.72 130.44 42.59
CA ASP A 14 -50.55 129.81 41.27
C ASP A 14 -49.16 129.15 41.13
N LEU A 15 -48.11 129.76 41.69
CA LEU A 15 -46.77 129.17 41.72
C LEU A 15 -46.71 127.96 42.65
N LEU A 16 -47.35 128.01 43.82
CA LEU A 16 -47.47 126.86 44.72
C LEU A 16 -48.24 125.70 44.06
N THR A 17 -49.34 125.98 43.35
CA THR A 17 -50.08 124.97 42.59
C THR A 17 -49.22 124.37 41.47
N LYS A 18 -48.47 125.20 40.72
CA LYS A 18 -47.55 124.69 39.69
C LYS A 18 -46.40 123.88 40.25
N LEU A 19 -45.86 124.26 41.41
CA LEU A 19 -44.84 123.48 42.10
C LEU A 19 -45.39 122.11 42.53
N GLN A 20 -46.60 122.07 43.11
CA GLN A 20 -47.28 120.82 43.43
C GLN A 20 -47.53 119.96 42.19
N ASP A 21 -48.03 120.53 41.09
CA ASP A 21 -48.25 119.80 39.83
C ASP A 21 -46.94 119.25 39.24
N LEU A 22 -45.82 119.96 39.42
CA LEU A 22 -44.50 119.51 38.97
C LEU A 22 -43.93 118.43 39.89
N GLU A 23 -44.14 118.52 41.19
CA GLU A 23 -43.78 117.48 42.16
C GLU A 23 -44.57 116.20 41.91
N ASP A 24 -45.88 116.30 41.66
CA ASP A 24 -46.74 115.15 41.34
C ASP A 24 -46.30 114.49 40.01
N LYS A 25 -45.96 115.29 38.99
CA LYS A 25 -45.42 114.79 37.71
C LYS A 25 -44.05 114.12 37.89
N LEU A 26 -43.16 114.71 38.69
CA LEU A 26 -41.86 114.13 38.96
C LEU A 26 -42.02 112.79 39.69
N SER A 27 -42.91 112.72 40.69
CA SER A 27 -43.24 111.48 41.40
C SER A 27 -43.77 110.40 40.44
N LEU A 28 -44.67 110.76 39.52
CA LEU A 28 -45.20 109.82 38.51
C LEU A 28 -44.11 109.33 37.54
N GLU A 29 -43.22 110.20 37.10
CA GLU A 29 -42.09 109.83 36.23
C GLU A 29 -41.07 108.95 36.98
N GLU A 30 -40.81 109.21 38.26
CA GLU A 30 -39.95 108.37 39.10
C GLU A 30 -40.54 106.97 39.30
N GLU A 31 -41.84 106.88 39.57
CA GLU A 31 -42.57 105.60 39.64
C GLU A 31 -42.54 104.85 38.31
N ALA A 32 -42.75 105.56 37.18
CA ALA A 32 -42.68 104.98 35.84
C ALA A 32 -41.26 104.47 35.51
N HIS A 33 -40.22 105.22 35.88
CA HIS A 33 -38.83 104.80 35.71
C HIS A 33 -38.49 103.59 36.59
N ALA A 34 -38.96 103.57 37.84
CA ALA A 34 -38.79 102.41 38.72
C ALA A 34 -39.46 101.16 38.14
N ALA A 35 -40.69 101.29 37.63
CA ALA A 35 -41.40 100.20 36.97
C ALA A 35 -40.66 99.71 35.70
N ALA A 36 -40.16 100.63 34.87
CA ALA A 36 -39.37 100.30 33.69
C ALA A 36 -38.04 99.60 34.06
N SER A 37 -37.36 100.03 35.13
CA SER A 37 -36.12 99.42 35.61
C SER A 37 -36.33 97.98 36.10
N VAL A 38 -37.45 97.72 36.79
CA VAL A 38 -37.84 96.36 37.20
C VAL A 38 -38.10 95.49 35.97
N GLU A 39 -38.79 96.02 34.97
CA GLU A 39 -39.10 95.29 33.75
C GLU A 39 -37.84 94.97 32.92
N VAL A 40 -36.90 95.91 32.81
CA VAL A 40 -35.59 95.66 32.17
C VAL A 40 -34.83 94.55 32.90
N SER A 41 -34.82 94.55 34.23
CA SER A 41 -34.18 93.50 35.04
C SER A 41 -34.84 92.14 34.80
N ARG A 42 -36.18 92.10 34.67
CA ARG A 42 -36.94 90.90 34.34
C ARG A 42 -36.59 90.37 32.95
N LEU A 43 -36.53 91.25 31.94
CA LEU A 43 -36.17 90.88 30.57
C LEU A 43 -34.73 90.36 30.47
N GLN A 44 -33.78 90.99 31.15
CA GLN A 44 -32.39 90.49 31.25
C GLN A 44 -32.33 89.11 31.91
N GLY A 45 -33.16 88.85 32.93
CA GLY A 45 -33.30 87.53 33.54
C GLY A 45 -33.77 86.47 32.55
N ILE A 46 -34.79 86.80 31.74
CA ILE A 46 -35.30 85.91 30.69
C ILE A 46 -34.25 85.69 29.59
N GLU A 47 -33.57 86.74 29.14
CA GLU A 47 -32.52 86.62 28.13
C GLU A 47 -31.41 85.66 28.58
N ASN A 48 -30.95 85.80 29.84
CA ASN A 48 -29.98 84.89 30.43
C ASN A 48 -30.48 83.44 30.51
N GLN A 49 -31.76 83.24 30.85
CA GLN A 49 -32.38 81.91 30.84
C GLN A 49 -32.44 81.32 29.43
N VAL A 50 -32.86 82.10 28.43
CA VAL A 50 -32.92 81.68 27.02
C VAL A 50 -31.52 81.31 26.50
N LEU A 51 -30.49 82.10 26.83
CA LEU A 51 -29.11 81.80 26.47
C LEU A 51 -28.62 80.50 27.13
N SER A 52 -28.96 80.27 28.39
CA SER A 52 -28.64 79.02 29.09
C SER A 52 -29.34 77.81 28.45
N CYS A 53 -30.64 77.92 28.17
CA CYS A 53 -31.41 76.91 27.47
C CYS A 53 -30.85 76.61 26.09
N LYS A 54 -30.44 77.63 25.33
CA LYS A 54 -29.80 77.46 24.01
C LYS A 54 -28.49 76.68 24.11
N LYS A 55 -27.61 77.03 25.05
CA LYS A 55 -26.35 76.29 25.28
C LYS A 55 -26.61 74.84 25.71
N ALA A 56 -27.63 74.60 26.55
CA ALA A 56 -28.02 73.25 26.94
C ALA A 56 -28.53 72.43 25.75
N ALA A 57 -29.34 73.03 24.87
CA ALA A 57 -29.83 72.39 23.65
C ALA A 57 -28.69 72.06 22.66
N GLU A 58 -27.73 72.96 22.48
CA GLU A 58 -26.54 72.71 21.65
C GLU A 58 -25.69 71.55 22.19
N ARG A 59 -25.49 71.47 23.52
CA ARG A 59 -24.79 70.34 24.15
C ARG A 59 -25.56 69.03 24.01
N ALA A 60 -26.88 69.06 24.18
CA ALA A 60 -27.72 67.88 24.00
C ALA A 60 -27.66 67.36 22.56
N LYS A 61 -27.68 68.27 21.57
CA LYS A 61 -27.54 67.92 20.16
C LYS A 61 -26.16 67.30 19.85
N ALA A 62 -25.09 67.89 20.35
CA ALA A 62 -23.74 67.32 20.19
C ALA A 62 -23.61 65.93 20.85
N ALA A 63 -24.20 65.73 22.02
CA ALA A 63 -24.23 64.44 22.68
C ALA A 63 -25.06 63.40 21.91
N GLN A 64 -26.18 63.82 21.31
CA GLN A 64 -26.99 62.95 20.45
C GLN A 64 -26.21 62.52 19.19
N GLU A 65 -25.57 63.47 18.50
CA GLU A 65 -24.77 63.17 17.30
C GLU A 65 -23.60 62.22 17.63
N GLN A 66 -22.99 62.36 18.81
CA GLN A 66 -21.95 61.45 19.27
C GLN A 66 -22.49 60.05 19.58
N ALA A 67 -23.63 59.96 20.27
CA ALA A 67 -24.28 58.69 20.57
C ALA A 67 -24.77 57.96 19.29
N GLU A 68 -25.22 58.70 18.28
CA GLU A 68 -25.60 58.14 16.97
C GLU A 68 -24.38 57.52 16.26
N LYS A 69 -23.22 58.19 16.27
CA LYS A 69 -21.98 57.64 15.71
C LYS A 69 -21.51 56.40 16.46
N GLU A 70 -21.55 56.41 17.79
CA GLU A 70 -21.18 55.26 18.61
C GLU A 70 -22.11 54.07 18.35
N ARG A 71 -23.41 54.33 18.17
CA ARG A 71 -24.38 53.30 17.79
C ARG A 71 -24.08 52.72 16.41
N GLU A 72 -23.77 53.55 15.42
CA GLU A 72 -23.40 53.09 14.07
C GLU A 72 -22.15 52.21 14.08
N VAL A 73 -21.11 52.59 14.83
CA VAL A 73 -19.89 51.78 14.98
C VAL A 73 -20.21 50.43 15.65
N ALA A 74 -20.95 50.45 16.75
CA ALA A 74 -21.34 49.21 17.44
C ALA A 74 -22.20 48.29 16.55
N GLU A 75 -23.05 48.85 15.70
CA GLU A 75 -23.85 48.08 14.74
C GLU A 75 -22.99 47.45 13.64
N GLN A 76 -21.99 48.18 13.13
CA GLN A 76 -21.01 47.66 12.16
C GLN A 76 -20.17 46.52 12.76
N GLU A 77 -19.64 46.70 13.97
CA GLU A 77 -18.88 45.66 14.68
C GLU A 77 -19.72 44.41 14.95
N ALA A 78 -21.00 44.60 15.34
CA ALA A 78 -21.92 43.49 15.54
C ALA A 78 -22.24 42.73 14.23
N GLU A 79 -22.34 43.44 13.10
CA GLU A 79 -22.53 42.83 11.78
C GLU A 79 -21.30 42.04 11.33
N GLU A 80 -20.09 42.58 11.52
CA GLU A 80 -18.85 41.86 11.24
C GLU A 80 -18.72 40.57 12.07
N CYS A 81 -19.07 40.64 13.35
CA CYS A 81 -19.13 39.46 14.22
C CYS A 81 -20.14 38.41 13.74
N ARG A 82 -21.34 38.84 13.32
CA ARG A 82 -22.35 37.95 12.73
C ARG A 82 -21.82 37.25 11.48
N GLN A 83 -21.22 38.01 10.56
CA GLN A 83 -20.66 37.46 9.32
C GLN A 83 -19.50 36.49 9.60
N GLN A 84 -18.65 36.78 10.59
CA GLN A 84 -17.59 35.84 10.99
C GLN A 84 -18.16 34.55 11.55
N ALA A 85 -19.19 34.64 12.41
CA ALA A 85 -19.87 33.47 12.95
C ALA A 85 -20.52 32.64 11.83
N GLU A 86 -21.18 33.26 10.86
CA GLU A 86 -21.78 32.58 9.70
C GLU A 86 -20.73 31.85 8.85
N ARG A 87 -19.57 32.48 8.60
CA ARG A 87 -18.45 31.84 7.91
C ARG A 87 -17.94 30.62 8.67
N MET A 88 -17.78 30.73 10.00
CA MET A 88 -17.35 29.61 10.84
C MET A 88 -18.37 28.46 10.83
N LEU A 89 -19.67 28.77 10.91
CA LEU A 89 -20.72 27.77 10.83
C LEU A 89 -20.73 27.06 9.48
N THR A 90 -20.59 27.81 8.38
CA THR A 90 -20.50 27.25 7.02
C THR A 90 -19.30 26.30 6.88
N ILE A 91 -18.13 26.70 7.40
CA ILE A 91 -16.93 25.83 7.38
C ILE A 91 -17.18 24.57 8.23
N THR A 92 -17.80 24.72 9.39
CA THR A 92 -18.10 23.59 10.30
C THR A 92 -19.09 22.61 9.66
N GLU A 93 -20.12 23.11 8.97
CA GLU A 93 -21.07 22.30 8.21
C GLU A 93 -20.37 21.53 7.10
N GLN A 94 -19.55 22.21 6.29
CA GLN A 94 -18.77 21.57 5.22
C GLN A 94 -17.82 20.50 5.76
N LEU A 95 -17.12 20.78 6.87
CA LEU A 95 -16.22 19.83 7.52
C LEU A 95 -17.00 18.61 8.03
N THR A 96 -18.17 18.83 8.64
CA THR A 96 -19.05 17.76 9.15
C THR A 96 -19.58 16.89 8.01
N GLN A 97 -20.03 17.52 6.92
CA GLN A 97 -20.48 16.80 5.73
C GLN A 97 -19.34 15.96 5.13
N ARG A 98 -18.14 16.54 4.97
CA ARG A 98 -16.98 15.80 4.46
C ARG A 98 -16.54 14.66 5.38
N ASN A 99 -16.58 14.87 6.70
CA ASN A 99 -16.30 13.81 7.67
C ASN A 99 -17.33 12.67 7.57
N SER A 100 -18.61 12.98 7.41
CA SER A 100 -19.65 11.95 7.20
C SER A 100 -19.45 11.16 5.90
N GLN A 101 -19.09 11.85 4.82
CA GLN A 101 -18.80 11.21 3.53
C GLN A 101 -17.58 10.29 3.63
N LEU A 102 -16.47 10.79 4.20
CA LEU A 102 -15.27 9.99 4.41
C LEU A 102 -15.53 8.79 5.31
N ALA A 103 -16.32 8.95 6.37
CA ALA A 103 -16.71 7.82 7.23
C ALA A 103 -17.51 6.75 6.47
N SER A 104 -18.43 7.18 5.60
CA SER A 104 -19.18 6.28 4.72
C SER A 104 -18.26 5.55 3.73
N ASP A 105 -17.36 6.28 3.06
CA ASP A 105 -16.42 5.71 2.09
C ASP A 105 -15.48 4.70 2.74
N VAL A 106 -14.94 5.04 3.92
CA VAL A 106 -14.10 4.12 4.71
C VAL A 106 -14.91 2.88 5.14
N SER A 107 -16.17 3.03 5.51
CA SER A 107 -17.04 1.88 5.84
C SER A 107 -17.25 0.96 4.63
N ALA A 108 -17.53 1.55 3.46
CA ALA A 108 -17.72 0.81 2.22
C ALA A 108 -16.44 0.05 1.80
N ASP A 109 -15.27 0.68 1.93
CA ASP A 109 -14.00 0.03 1.61
C ASP A 109 -13.61 -1.05 2.62
N ARG A 110 -13.93 -0.87 3.92
CA ARG A 110 -13.79 -1.94 4.92
C ARG A 110 -14.66 -3.15 4.58
N GLU A 111 -15.90 -2.93 4.14
CA GLU A 111 -16.79 -4.02 3.73
C GLU A 111 -16.25 -4.75 2.49
N LYS A 112 -15.76 -4.01 1.48
CA LYS A 112 -15.11 -4.62 0.30
C LYS A 112 -13.88 -5.44 0.69
N ASN A 113 -13.02 -4.92 1.57
CA ASN A 113 -11.84 -5.64 2.04
C ASN A 113 -12.25 -6.92 2.79
N CYS A 114 -13.25 -6.86 3.66
CA CYS A 114 -13.75 -8.05 4.35
C CYS A 114 -14.27 -9.10 3.38
N ARG A 115 -14.99 -8.69 2.31
CA ARG A 115 -15.45 -9.61 1.25
C ARG A 115 -14.28 -10.22 0.47
N LEU A 116 -13.25 -9.42 0.14
CA LEU A 116 -12.06 -9.91 -0.55
C LEU A 116 -11.25 -10.88 0.31
N GLU A 117 -11.12 -10.60 1.61
CA GLU A 117 -10.47 -11.51 2.58
C GLU A 117 -11.23 -12.84 2.67
N GLN A 118 -12.56 -12.81 2.74
CA GLN A 118 -13.38 -14.03 2.73
C GLN A 118 -13.17 -14.85 1.45
N GLN A 119 -13.19 -14.20 0.28
CA GLN A 119 -12.92 -14.86 -1.00
C GLN A 119 -11.51 -15.45 -1.08
N LEU A 120 -10.51 -14.74 -0.53
CA LEU A 120 -9.15 -15.22 -0.47
C LEU A 120 -9.05 -16.49 0.39
N VAL A 121 -9.65 -16.49 1.58
CA VAL A 121 -9.71 -17.67 2.46
C VAL A 121 -10.42 -18.85 1.78
N GLU A 122 -11.55 -18.60 1.11
CA GLU A 122 -12.29 -19.65 0.40
C GLU A 122 -11.48 -20.26 -0.76
N THR A 123 -10.81 -19.41 -1.54
CA THR A 123 -9.99 -19.85 -2.68
C THR A 123 -8.72 -20.57 -2.23
N GLU A 124 -8.04 -20.06 -1.19
CA GLU A 124 -6.91 -20.75 -0.56
C GLU A 124 -7.33 -22.11 0.01
N GLY A 125 -8.47 -22.19 0.70
CA GLY A 125 -9.01 -23.44 1.22
C GLY A 125 -9.40 -24.42 0.10
N SER A 126 -9.88 -23.93 -1.04
CA SER A 126 -10.15 -24.76 -2.22
C SER A 126 -8.86 -25.26 -2.87
N LEU A 127 -7.84 -24.40 -2.97
CA LEU A 127 -6.54 -24.74 -3.50
C LEU A 127 -5.85 -25.81 -2.64
N GLN A 128 -5.84 -25.65 -1.32
CA GLN A 128 -5.29 -26.64 -0.39
C GLN A 128 -5.97 -28.00 -0.53
N ARG A 129 -7.31 -28.03 -0.62
CA ARG A 129 -8.06 -29.27 -0.87
C ARG A 129 -7.70 -29.91 -2.21
N ALA A 130 -7.49 -29.10 -3.26
CA ALA A 130 -7.07 -29.61 -4.57
C ALA A 130 -5.65 -30.19 -4.54
N LEU A 131 -4.72 -29.52 -3.84
CA LEU A 131 -3.34 -30.00 -3.66
C LEU A 131 -3.30 -31.32 -2.89
N LEU A 132 -4.09 -31.46 -1.82
CA LEU A 132 -4.19 -32.72 -1.08
C LEU A 132 -4.69 -33.86 -1.96
N LYS A 133 -5.75 -33.63 -2.74
CA LYS A 133 -6.26 -34.62 -3.70
C LYS A 133 -5.23 -34.98 -4.77
N LEU A 134 -4.44 -34.01 -5.22
CA LEU A 134 -3.39 -34.25 -6.21
C LEU A 134 -2.27 -35.11 -5.61
N ALA A 135 -1.82 -34.82 -4.40
CA ALA A 135 -0.83 -35.62 -3.68
C ALA A 135 -1.33 -37.06 -3.42
N GLU A 136 -2.61 -37.24 -3.06
CA GLU A 136 -3.23 -38.57 -2.97
C GLU A 136 -3.16 -39.31 -4.31
N ARG A 137 -3.51 -38.65 -5.43
CA ARG A 137 -3.45 -39.28 -6.76
C ARG A 137 -2.03 -39.60 -7.22
N GLU A 138 -1.06 -38.75 -6.90
CA GLU A 138 0.35 -39.02 -7.17
C GLU A 138 0.82 -40.27 -6.42
N LYS A 139 0.46 -40.40 -5.15
CA LYS A 139 0.73 -41.58 -4.35
C LYS A 139 0.07 -42.84 -4.92
N ASP A 140 -1.22 -42.77 -5.26
CA ASP A 140 -1.96 -43.89 -5.89
C ASP A 140 -1.27 -44.35 -7.19
N LEU A 141 -0.77 -43.40 -7.98
CA LEU A 141 -0.08 -43.66 -9.24
C LEU A 141 1.31 -44.28 -9.01
N GLU A 142 2.06 -43.81 -8.00
CA GLU A 142 3.33 -44.42 -7.60
C GLU A 142 3.14 -45.87 -7.11
N GLU A 143 2.11 -46.15 -6.32
CA GLU A 143 1.79 -47.52 -5.87
C GLU A 143 1.39 -48.44 -7.03
N ALA A 144 0.56 -47.94 -7.97
CA ALA A 144 0.15 -48.70 -9.15
C ALA A 144 1.32 -48.95 -10.12
N THR A 145 2.19 -47.97 -10.34
CA THR A 145 3.37 -48.13 -11.19
C THR A 145 4.40 -49.05 -10.54
N GLY A 146 4.65 -48.92 -9.24
CA GLY A 146 5.57 -49.80 -8.51
C GLY A 146 5.11 -51.26 -8.49
N SER A 147 3.83 -51.51 -8.24
CA SER A 147 3.26 -52.87 -8.29
C SER A 147 3.32 -53.47 -9.70
N GLY A 148 2.95 -52.70 -10.74
CA GLY A 148 3.07 -53.15 -12.13
C GLY A 148 4.53 -53.44 -12.54
N GLN A 149 5.48 -52.65 -12.05
CA GLN A 149 6.90 -52.86 -12.34
C GLN A 149 7.46 -54.12 -11.66
N SER A 150 7.03 -54.40 -10.42
CA SER A 150 7.34 -55.65 -9.72
C SER A 150 6.75 -56.88 -10.43
N GLU A 151 5.52 -56.79 -10.94
CA GLU A 151 4.89 -57.85 -11.72
C GLU A 151 5.65 -58.11 -13.03
N ILE A 152 6.04 -57.05 -13.76
CA ILE A 152 6.85 -57.17 -14.98
C ILE A 152 8.20 -57.83 -14.68
N GLU A 153 8.87 -57.47 -13.59
CA GLU A 153 10.12 -58.09 -13.18
C GLU A 153 9.96 -59.58 -12.88
N SER A 154 8.90 -59.96 -12.14
CA SER A 154 8.57 -61.36 -11.84
C SER A 154 8.26 -62.17 -13.11
N LEU A 155 7.46 -61.63 -14.03
CA LEU A 155 7.18 -62.30 -15.30
C LEU A 155 8.45 -62.43 -16.16
N LYS A 156 9.34 -61.44 -16.12
CA LYS A 156 10.62 -61.47 -16.84
C LYS A 156 11.57 -62.51 -16.26
N THR A 157 11.64 -62.68 -14.93
CA THR A 157 12.45 -63.74 -14.31
C THR A 157 11.88 -65.12 -14.65
N GLU A 158 10.57 -65.32 -14.55
CA GLU A 158 9.93 -66.58 -14.92
C GLU A 158 10.15 -66.90 -16.41
N LEU A 159 9.98 -65.92 -17.31
CA LEU A 159 10.26 -66.09 -18.74
C LEU A 159 11.71 -66.50 -19.00
N ASN A 160 12.67 -65.85 -18.33
CA ASN A 160 14.09 -66.21 -18.44
C ASN A 160 14.36 -67.64 -17.95
N GLU A 161 13.76 -68.06 -16.84
CA GLU A 161 13.87 -69.43 -16.36
C GLU A 161 13.32 -70.44 -17.36
N LYS A 162 12.15 -70.16 -17.97
CA LYS A 162 11.56 -71.01 -19.01
C LYS A 162 12.46 -71.07 -20.23
N ILE A 163 13.07 -69.94 -20.65
CA ILE A 163 14.03 -69.91 -21.76
C ILE A 163 15.25 -70.79 -21.46
N VAL A 164 15.80 -70.72 -20.26
CA VAL A 164 16.94 -71.57 -19.83
C VAL A 164 16.54 -73.04 -19.86
N LYS A 165 15.39 -73.41 -19.27
CA LYS A 165 14.86 -74.78 -19.29
C LYS A 165 14.63 -75.30 -20.73
N VAL A 166 14.09 -74.47 -21.62
CA VAL A 166 13.92 -74.83 -23.04
C VAL A 166 15.27 -75.07 -23.72
N LYS A 167 16.26 -74.22 -23.46
CA LYS A 167 17.63 -74.42 -24.00
C LYS A 167 18.25 -75.72 -23.49
N GLU A 168 18.16 -76.00 -22.20
CA GLU A 168 18.66 -77.26 -21.60
C GLU A 168 17.97 -78.50 -22.19
N LEU A 169 16.65 -78.48 -22.30
CA LEU A 169 15.89 -79.59 -22.90
C LEU A 169 16.22 -79.77 -24.39
N THR A 170 16.41 -78.67 -25.12
CA THR A 170 16.83 -78.71 -26.53
C THR A 170 18.23 -79.30 -26.67
N GLN A 171 19.15 -78.94 -25.78
CA GLN A 171 20.49 -79.50 -25.73
C GLN A 171 20.46 -81.01 -25.44
N ARG A 172 19.75 -81.44 -24.39
CA ARG A 172 19.58 -82.87 -24.07
C ARG A 172 18.94 -83.66 -25.21
N LEU A 173 17.92 -83.10 -25.85
CA LEU A 173 17.30 -83.72 -27.02
C LEU A 173 18.30 -83.88 -28.18
N GLN A 174 19.19 -82.91 -28.38
CA GLN A 174 20.22 -82.98 -29.40
C GLN A 174 21.29 -84.03 -29.07
N GLU A 175 21.73 -84.11 -27.82
CA GLU A 175 22.66 -85.13 -27.31
C GLU A 175 22.07 -86.54 -27.51
N GLU A 176 20.83 -86.77 -27.07
CA GLU A 176 20.11 -88.04 -27.26
C GLU A 176 19.94 -88.39 -28.75
N ARG A 177 19.67 -87.41 -29.61
CA ARG A 177 19.61 -87.63 -31.07
C ARG A 177 20.96 -88.06 -31.63
N THR A 178 22.06 -87.45 -31.18
CA THR A 178 23.41 -87.84 -31.62
C THR A 178 23.81 -89.22 -31.12
N ASP A 179 23.46 -89.56 -29.87
CA ASP A 179 23.70 -90.86 -29.27
C ASP A 179 22.88 -91.95 -29.96
N HIS A 180 21.60 -91.70 -30.22
CA HIS A 180 20.75 -92.59 -31.00
C HIS A 180 21.31 -92.81 -32.42
N ALA A 181 21.77 -91.74 -33.08
CA ALA A 181 22.40 -91.85 -34.39
C ALA A 181 23.71 -92.66 -34.34
N ALA A 182 24.52 -92.49 -33.30
CA ALA A 182 25.75 -93.24 -33.08
C ALA A 182 25.46 -94.73 -32.79
N LEU A 183 24.51 -95.03 -31.90
CA LEU A 183 24.05 -96.38 -31.61
C LEU A 183 23.47 -97.05 -32.85
N LYS A 184 22.62 -96.36 -33.61
CA LYS A 184 22.09 -96.86 -34.89
C LYS A 184 23.22 -97.21 -35.87
N LYS A 185 24.27 -96.38 -35.97
CA LYS A 185 25.46 -96.69 -36.79
C LYS A 185 26.22 -97.91 -36.26
N LYS A 186 26.42 -98.03 -34.94
CA LYS A 186 27.05 -99.19 -34.29
C LYS A 186 26.27 -100.48 -34.57
N TYR A 187 24.97 -100.50 -34.27
CA TYR A 187 24.12 -101.66 -34.55
C TYR A 187 24.08 -102.02 -36.03
N MET A 188 24.03 -101.02 -36.92
CA MET A 188 24.11 -101.26 -38.36
C MET A 188 25.45 -101.88 -38.77
N ALA A 189 26.57 -101.45 -38.16
CA ALA A 189 27.88 -102.05 -38.38
C ALA A 189 27.94 -103.50 -37.88
N SER A 190 27.47 -103.76 -36.66
CA SER A 190 27.38 -105.12 -36.10
C SER A 190 26.46 -106.03 -36.94
N ILE A 191 25.33 -105.53 -37.45
CA ILE A 191 24.47 -106.28 -38.38
C ILE A 191 25.23 -106.60 -39.67
N LYS A 192 26.03 -105.67 -40.20
CA LYS A 192 26.85 -105.93 -41.40
C LYS A 192 27.93 -106.98 -41.14
N GLU A 193 28.59 -106.94 -39.98
CA GLU A 193 29.59 -107.91 -39.55
C GLU A 193 28.99 -109.30 -39.36
N LEU A 194 27.91 -109.42 -38.60
CA LEU A 194 27.17 -110.68 -38.43
C LEU A 194 26.65 -111.24 -39.77
N LYS A 195 26.19 -110.37 -40.68
CA LYS A 195 25.83 -110.80 -42.04
C LYS A 195 27.04 -111.33 -42.81
N HIS A 196 28.21 -110.72 -42.64
CA HIS A 196 29.45 -111.19 -43.26
C HIS A 196 29.89 -112.53 -42.69
N GLU A 197 29.85 -112.70 -41.36
CA GLU A 197 30.11 -113.97 -40.68
C GLU A 197 29.13 -115.08 -41.10
N LEU A 198 27.83 -114.80 -41.11
CA LEU A 198 26.81 -115.74 -41.60
C LEU A 198 27.02 -116.12 -43.06
N SER A 199 27.39 -115.15 -43.91
CA SER A 199 27.75 -115.44 -45.30
C SER A 199 29.04 -116.26 -45.42
N SER A 200 30.01 -116.02 -44.55
CA SER A 200 31.27 -116.77 -44.50
C SER A 200 31.03 -118.21 -44.06
N LEU A 201 30.27 -118.42 -42.98
CA LEU A 201 29.86 -119.74 -42.50
C LEU A 201 29.00 -120.47 -43.53
N ARG A 202 28.08 -119.80 -44.25
CA ARG A 202 27.37 -120.40 -45.38
C ARG A 202 28.33 -120.87 -46.48
N LYS A 203 29.30 -120.04 -46.88
CA LYS A 203 30.34 -120.44 -47.85
C LYS A 203 31.19 -121.62 -47.34
N GLN A 204 31.39 -121.74 -46.04
CA GLN A 204 32.13 -122.83 -45.41
C GLN A 204 31.31 -124.13 -45.34
N VAL A 205 29.98 -124.03 -45.16
CA VAL A 205 29.04 -125.16 -45.27
C VAL A 205 28.87 -125.62 -46.71
N ASP A 206 28.80 -124.68 -47.67
CA ASP A 206 28.78 -124.98 -49.10
C ASP A 206 30.12 -125.60 -49.57
N ALA A 207 31.24 -125.29 -48.91
CA ALA A 207 32.56 -125.89 -49.19
C ALA A 207 32.74 -127.30 -48.60
N ASN A 208 31.90 -127.72 -47.64
CA ASN A 208 32.00 -129.03 -46.97
C ASN A 208 30.96 -130.06 -47.46
N THR A 209 30.16 -129.73 -48.48
CA THR A 209 29.22 -130.66 -49.11
C THR A 209 29.36 -130.54 -50.63
N GLY A 210 30.06 -131.49 -51.25
CA GLY A 210 30.14 -131.58 -52.70
C GLY A 210 28.79 -131.96 -53.31
N ASN A 211 28.23 -131.06 -54.13
CA ASN A 211 27.64 -131.39 -55.44
C ASN A 211 27.27 -130.12 -56.22
N ALA A 212 27.67 -130.11 -57.50
CA ALA A 212 27.35 -129.14 -58.55
C ALA A 212 26.06 -129.56 -59.30
N PRO A 213 25.64 -128.90 -60.40
CA PRO A 213 25.39 -127.47 -60.64
C PRO A 213 23.95 -127.23 -61.21
N LEU A 214 23.53 -125.98 -61.39
CA LEU A 214 22.80 -125.50 -62.59
C LEU A 214 22.74 -123.96 -62.60
N ALA A 215 22.99 -123.39 -63.77
CA ALA A 215 23.05 -121.97 -64.10
C ALA A 215 22.10 -121.69 -65.30
N PRO A 216 22.04 -120.50 -65.93
CA PRO A 216 21.63 -119.15 -65.47
C PRO A 216 20.61 -118.49 -66.50
N PRO A 217 20.64 -117.18 -66.88
CA PRO A 217 20.11 -115.92 -66.30
C PRO A 217 19.18 -115.17 -67.33
N PRO A 218 19.09 -113.80 -67.52
CA PRO A 218 19.45 -112.57 -66.75
C PRO A 218 18.32 -111.49 -66.70
N SER A 219 18.41 -110.37 -65.94
CA SER A 219 18.87 -109.00 -66.35
C SER A 219 18.34 -107.99 -65.30
N GLY A 220 18.90 -106.83 -64.92
CA GLY A 220 20.08 -106.05 -65.31
C GLY A 220 20.20 -104.78 -64.42
N GLU A 221 21.44 -104.25 -64.35
CA GLU A 221 21.87 -102.82 -64.27
C GLU A 221 21.26 -101.83 -63.24
N SER A 222 21.96 -100.87 -62.61
CA SER A 222 23.29 -100.25 -62.81
C SER A 222 23.63 -99.32 -61.62
N VAL A 223 24.93 -99.19 -61.34
CA VAL A 223 25.63 -98.10 -60.60
C VAL A 223 25.91 -96.91 -61.57
N PRO A 224 26.49 -95.72 -61.25
CA PRO A 224 27.43 -95.39 -60.15
C PRO A 224 27.45 -93.92 -59.57
N SER A 225 28.31 -93.72 -58.54
CA SER A 225 29.21 -92.56 -58.23
C SER A 225 28.67 -91.11 -58.17
N THR A 226 29.18 -90.16 -57.38
CA THR A 226 30.56 -89.71 -57.05
C THR A 226 30.49 -88.81 -55.78
N SER A 227 31.45 -88.87 -54.84
CA SER A 227 32.52 -87.85 -54.61
C SER A 227 31.98 -86.48 -54.09
N SER A 228 32.49 -85.78 -53.08
CA SER A 228 33.78 -85.78 -52.41
C SER A 228 33.81 -84.73 -51.29
N ARG A 229 34.76 -84.92 -50.34
CA ARG A 229 35.52 -83.91 -49.57
C ARG A 229 34.78 -83.07 -48.51
N SER A 230 35.11 -83.20 -47.21
CA SER A 230 36.28 -82.60 -46.52
C SER A 230 36.19 -81.06 -46.47
N ARG A 231 36.41 -80.33 -45.36
CA ARG A 231 37.28 -80.54 -44.19
C ARG A 231 37.06 -79.38 -43.18
N ALA A 232 37.25 -79.70 -41.90
CA ALA A 232 37.95 -78.94 -40.84
C ALA A 232 37.42 -77.52 -40.45
N SER A 233 36.97 -77.33 -39.20
CA SER A 233 37.71 -76.71 -38.06
C SER A 233 37.73 -75.18 -38.11
N SER A 234 37.52 -74.37 -37.07
CA SER A 234 37.61 -74.56 -35.62
C SER A 234 37.29 -73.23 -34.90
N LEU A 235 36.61 -73.33 -33.75
CA LEU A 235 36.86 -72.67 -32.45
C LEU A 235 36.74 -71.13 -32.22
N ASN A 236 35.90 -70.83 -31.20
CA ASN A 236 36.03 -69.87 -30.07
C ASN A 236 36.05 -68.36 -30.38
N SER A 237 35.50 -67.41 -29.60
CA SER A 237 34.90 -67.32 -28.24
C SER A 237 34.26 -65.90 -28.08
N LEU A 238 33.33 -65.77 -27.11
CA LEU A 238 32.87 -64.62 -26.26
C LEU A 238 33.69 -63.30 -26.28
N ASP A 239 33.24 -62.11 -25.86
CA ASP A 239 31.97 -61.43 -25.53
C ASP A 239 32.33 -59.95 -25.18
N ARG A 240 31.40 -59.02 -25.43
CA ARG A 240 31.09 -57.74 -24.72
C ARG A 240 32.09 -56.55 -24.49
N VAL A 241 31.49 -55.35 -24.63
CA VAL A 241 31.66 -54.04 -23.89
C VAL A 241 32.40 -52.86 -24.58
N THR A 242 31.56 -51.89 -25.00
CA THR A 242 31.60 -50.40 -24.96
C THR A 242 32.86 -49.53 -25.25
N ASN A 243 32.55 -48.47 -26.05
CA ASN A 243 32.98 -47.07 -26.01
C ASN A 243 34.27 -46.57 -26.70
N ALA A 244 34.04 -45.51 -27.49
CA ALA A 244 34.86 -44.33 -27.79
C ALA A 244 35.71 -44.27 -29.09
N SER A 245 35.28 -43.30 -29.91
CA SER A 245 36.04 -42.27 -30.63
C SER A 245 36.78 -42.56 -31.95
N ARG A 246 36.41 -41.73 -32.96
CA ARG A 246 37.19 -41.12 -34.07
C ARG A 246 37.82 -42.09 -35.10
N ASP A 247 37.95 -41.80 -36.38
CA ASP A 247 37.52 -40.77 -37.34
C ASP A 247 37.79 -41.40 -38.73
N GLU A 248 37.32 -40.75 -39.80
CA GLU A 248 37.68 -40.94 -41.22
C GLU A 248 36.92 -41.97 -42.08
N GLU A 249 35.86 -41.43 -42.70
CA GLU A 249 35.74 -41.25 -44.16
C GLU A 249 35.78 -42.49 -45.08
N SER A 250 34.61 -42.89 -45.61
CA SER A 250 34.37 -42.98 -47.06
C SER A 250 32.90 -43.31 -47.35
N SER A 251 32.15 -42.26 -47.63
CA SER A 251 31.13 -42.12 -48.68
C SER A 251 30.68 -43.37 -49.44
N GLN A 252 29.47 -43.87 -49.18
CA GLN A 252 28.44 -43.92 -50.23
C GLN A 252 27.02 -44.06 -49.66
N ALA A 253 26.18 -43.15 -50.15
CA ALA A 253 24.85 -42.82 -49.68
C ALA A 253 23.79 -43.85 -50.07
N GLY A 254 22.69 -43.83 -49.30
CA GLY A 254 21.38 -44.30 -49.77
C GLY A 254 20.67 -45.25 -48.83
N ASN A 255 20.54 -44.93 -47.53
CA ASN A 255 19.58 -45.63 -46.68
C ASN A 255 18.48 -44.69 -46.18
N ALA A 256 17.25 -45.10 -46.47
CA ALA A 256 16.02 -44.39 -46.24
C ALA A 256 15.70 -44.26 -44.75
N VAL A 257 15.78 -43.04 -44.21
CA VAL A 257 14.98 -42.62 -43.03
C VAL A 257 14.66 -41.12 -43.14
N PRO A 258 13.50 -40.72 -43.67
CA PRO A 258 12.97 -39.39 -43.40
C PRO A 258 11.56 -39.54 -42.81
N ASN A 259 11.36 -39.20 -41.53
CA ASN A 259 10.12 -38.55 -41.06
C ASN A 259 10.12 -38.24 -39.56
N GLU A 260 10.74 -39.05 -38.69
CA GLU A 260 10.67 -38.80 -37.24
C GLU A 260 11.48 -37.57 -36.79
N SER A 261 12.72 -37.40 -37.28
CA SER A 261 13.56 -36.26 -36.90
C SER A 261 12.97 -34.92 -37.34
N ASN A 262 12.39 -34.86 -38.56
CA ASN A 262 11.70 -33.67 -39.06
C ASN A 262 10.42 -33.36 -38.27
N ALA A 263 9.66 -34.38 -37.87
CA ALA A 263 8.46 -34.19 -37.05
C ALA A 263 8.80 -33.66 -35.65
N ILE A 264 9.85 -34.18 -35.02
CA ILE A 264 10.32 -33.73 -33.71
C ILE A 264 10.87 -32.29 -33.78
N GLN A 265 11.63 -31.95 -34.83
CA GLN A 265 12.08 -30.58 -35.07
C GLN A 265 10.91 -29.62 -35.27
N GLN A 266 9.88 -30.02 -36.01
CA GLN A 266 8.68 -29.21 -36.22
C GLN A 266 7.93 -28.93 -34.91
N VAL A 267 7.76 -29.95 -34.05
CA VAL A 267 7.11 -29.78 -32.73
C VAL A 267 7.91 -28.85 -31.81
N MET A 268 9.25 -28.92 -31.85
CA MET A 268 10.10 -27.99 -31.10
C MET A 268 9.96 -26.55 -31.62
N ILE A 269 9.93 -26.35 -32.94
CA ILE A 269 9.72 -25.04 -33.55
C ILE A 269 8.37 -24.47 -33.14
N ASP A 270 7.30 -25.27 -33.18
CA ASP A 270 5.97 -24.85 -32.75
C ASP A 270 5.94 -24.48 -31.26
N LYS A 271 6.64 -25.24 -30.41
CA LYS A 271 6.79 -24.94 -28.98
C LYS A 271 7.53 -23.62 -28.76
N ILE A 272 8.60 -23.37 -29.52
CA ILE A 272 9.37 -22.12 -29.48
C ILE A 272 8.48 -20.95 -29.87
N ILE A 273 7.68 -21.07 -30.94
CA ILE A 273 6.76 -20.02 -31.38
C ILE A 273 5.72 -19.72 -30.30
N VAL A 274 5.13 -20.75 -29.67
CA VAL A 274 4.18 -20.56 -28.55
C VAL A 274 4.83 -19.87 -27.36
N LEU A 275 6.06 -20.25 -27.02
CA LEU A 275 6.81 -19.62 -25.93
C LEU A 275 7.16 -18.17 -26.25
N GLN A 276 7.63 -17.86 -27.46
CA GLN A 276 7.90 -16.51 -27.92
C GLN A 276 6.62 -15.65 -27.89
N LYS A 277 5.48 -16.20 -28.29
CA LYS A 277 4.19 -15.49 -28.24
C LYS A 277 3.71 -15.23 -26.81
N LYS A 278 3.94 -16.17 -25.88
CA LYS A 278 3.69 -15.97 -24.45
C LYS A 278 4.64 -14.94 -23.83
N LEU A 279 5.91 -14.96 -24.24
CA LEU A 279 6.94 -14.04 -23.77
C LEU A 279 6.63 -12.62 -24.26
N ALA A 280 6.27 -12.45 -25.53
CA ALA A 280 5.81 -11.16 -26.09
C ALA A 280 4.61 -10.60 -25.32
N ARG A 281 3.56 -11.41 -25.08
CA ARG A 281 2.39 -10.97 -24.28
C ARG A 281 2.74 -10.59 -22.85
N ARG A 282 3.70 -11.29 -22.23
CA ARG A 282 4.20 -10.92 -20.90
C ARG A 282 4.98 -9.63 -20.95
N ASN A 283 5.79 -9.42 -21.99
CA ASN A 283 6.54 -8.18 -22.20
C ASN A 283 5.60 -6.99 -22.41
N ASP A 284 4.57 -7.11 -23.26
CA ASP A 284 3.54 -6.08 -23.44
C ASP A 284 2.83 -5.75 -22.11
N LYS A 285 2.60 -6.76 -21.26
CA LYS A 285 1.99 -6.56 -19.94
C LYS A 285 2.95 -5.86 -18.97
N ILE A 286 4.24 -6.16 -19.03
CA ILE A 286 5.27 -5.48 -18.25
C ILE A 286 5.35 -4.02 -18.69
N GLU A 287 5.47 -3.74 -19.99
CA GLU A 287 5.49 -2.37 -20.53
C GLU A 287 4.25 -1.57 -20.11
N PHE A 288 3.07 -2.19 -20.18
CA PHE A 288 1.82 -1.56 -19.70
C PHE A 288 1.85 -1.24 -18.20
N LEU A 289 2.37 -2.15 -17.37
CA LEU A 289 2.47 -1.93 -15.93
C LEU A 289 3.53 -0.87 -15.60
N GLU A 290 4.65 -0.85 -16.31
CA GLU A 290 5.69 0.17 -16.18
C GLU A 290 5.16 1.57 -16.55
N GLU A 291 4.38 1.68 -17.62
CA GLU A 291 3.67 2.90 -17.99
C GLU A 291 2.72 3.36 -16.88
N HIS A 292 1.93 2.44 -16.33
CA HIS A 292 0.99 2.76 -15.25
C HIS A 292 1.71 3.20 -13.96
N VAL A 293 2.82 2.55 -13.61
CA VAL A 293 3.66 2.95 -12.47
C VAL A 293 4.26 4.33 -12.71
N ARG A 294 4.74 4.62 -13.93
CA ARG A 294 5.29 5.94 -14.28
C ARG A 294 4.23 7.03 -14.17
N HIS A 295 3.02 6.78 -14.68
CA HIS A 295 1.91 7.71 -14.55
C HIS A 295 1.52 7.95 -13.08
N CYS A 296 1.48 6.89 -12.28
CA CYS A 296 1.21 6.99 -10.84
C CYS A 296 2.28 7.82 -10.12
N LEU A 297 3.56 7.64 -10.48
CA LEU A 297 4.67 8.43 -9.94
C LEU A 297 4.57 9.91 -10.33
N GLU A 298 4.21 10.23 -11.57
CA GLU A 298 4.01 11.60 -12.03
C GLU A 298 2.86 12.29 -11.30
N GLU A 299 1.73 11.61 -11.13
CA GLU A 299 0.58 12.11 -10.38
C GLU A 299 0.90 12.28 -8.90
N LEU A 300 1.65 11.35 -8.31
CA LEU A 300 2.14 11.47 -6.94
C LEU A 300 3.04 12.71 -6.81
N GLN A 301 4.00 12.91 -7.72
CA GLN A 301 4.87 14.08 -7.72
C GLN A 301 4.10 15.39 -7.90
N LYS A 302 3.09 15.45 -8.78
CA LYS A 302 2.22 16.62 -8.94
C LYS A 302 1.47 16.93 -7.65
N LYS A 303 0.86 15.91 -7.02
CA LYS A 303 0.17 16.07 -5.73
C LYS A 303 1.13 16.51 -4.63
N THR A 304 2.33 15.94 -4.55
CA THR A 304 3.37 16.36 -3.60
C THR A 304 3.77 17.82 -3.83
N LYS A 305 3.94 18.27 -5.09
CA LYS A 305 4.22 19.69 -5.40
C LYS A 305 3.09 20.62 -4.96
N ILE A 306 1.83 20.21 -5.17
CA ILE A 306 0.67 20.98 -4.72
C ILE A 306 0.68 21.08 -3.19
N ILE A 307 0.83 19.95 -2.48
CA ILE A 307 0.90 19.92 -1.01
C ILE A 307 2.05 20.79 -0.51
N GLN A 308 3.25 20.68 -1.10
CA GLN A 308 4.40 21.52 -0.76
C GLN A 308 4.10 23.00 -0.96
N HIS A 309 3.45 23.36 -2.07
CA HIS A 309 3.07 24.75 -2.33
C HIS A 309 2.03 25.28 -1.33
N TYR A 310 1.05 24.45 -0.93
CA TYR A 310 0.09 24.83 0.11
C TYR A 310 0.74 24.93 1.49
N ALA A 311 1.59 23.98 1.88
CA ALA A 311 2.32 24.02 3.14
C ALA A 311 3.23 25.25 3.23
N LEU A 312 3.98 25.57 2.17
CA LEU A 312 4.83 26.76 2.13
C LEU A 312 4.01 28.07 2.15
N ARG A 313 2.84 28.09 1.50
CA ARG A 313 1.93 29.24 1.54
C ARG A 313 1.31 29.42 2.92
N GLU A 314 0.92 28.34 3.58
CA GLU A 314 0.35 28.33 4.92
C GLU A 314 1.40 28.73 5.97
N GLU A 315 2.62 28.18 5.90
CA GLU A 315 3.76 28.61 6.73
C GLU A 315 4.11 30.09 6.52
N ALA A 316 4.11 30.58 5.28
CA ALA A 316 4.32 32.00 4.98
C ALA A 316 3.18 32.90 5.49
N SER A 317 1.95 32.38 5.55
CA SER A 317 0.78 33.10 6.08
C SER A 317 0.75 33.10 7.61
N LEU A 318 1.29 32.07 8.26
CA LEU A 318 1.44 31.98 9.72
C LEU A 318 2.60 32.85 10.26
N LEU A 319 3.58 33.16 9.41
CA LEU A 319 4.75 33.99 9.74
C LEU A 319 4.53 35.49 9.48
N LEU A 320 3.37 35.89 8.94
CA LEU A 320 2.97 37.28 8.87
C LEU A 320 2.32 37.68 10.21
N PRO A 321 2.88 38.67 10.94
CA PRO A 321 2.26 39.17 12.16
C PRO A 321 0.85 39.71 11.85
N SER A 322 -0.14 39.35 12.67
CA SER A 322 -1.51 39.87 12.56
C SER A 322 -1.65 41.35 12.96
N ASP A 323 -0.55 42.05 13.28
CA ASP A 323 -0.56 43.44 13.70
C ASP A 323 0.13 44.35 12.68
N GLY A 324 -0.64 45.32 12.19
CA GLY A 324 -0.21 46.34 11.24
C GLY A 324 0.75 47.36 11.85
N SER A 325 2.02 47.00 12.01
CA SER A 325 3.09 47.99 12.13
C SER A 325 4.29 47.64 11.24
N LEU A 326 4.69 48.64 10.47
CA LEU A 326 5.74 48.65 9.47
C LEU A 326 7.11 48.36 10.08
N GLU A 327 7.83 47.37 9.54
CA GLU A 327 9.20 47.60 9.06
C GLU A 327 9.59 46.50 8.05
N GLN A 328 9.74 46.91 6.79
CA GLN A 328 10.26 46.08 5.71
C GLN A 328 11.75 45.82 5.98
N VAL A 329 12.08 44.69 6.59
CA VAL A 329 13.47 44.23 6.66
C VAL A 329 13.88 43.70 5.28
N PRO A 330 14.97 44.17 4.66
CA PRO A 330 15.41 43.69 3.37
C PRO A 330 15.90 42.26 3.53
N LEU A 331 15.13 41.29 3.04
CA LEU A 331 15.57 39.91 2.83
C LEU A 331 16.72 39.93 1.81
N SER A 332 17.92 40.08 2.35
CA SER A 332 19.16 39.92 1.61
C SER A 332 19.19 38.52 1.01
N ARG A 333 19.20 38.50 -0.32
CA ARG A 333 19.57 37.35 -1.16
C ARG A 333 20.83 36.68 -0.60
N LYS A 334 20.68 35.57 0.12
CA LYS A 334 21.77 34.61 0.29
C LYS A 334 21.24 33.21 0.61
N GLY A 335 21.35 32.34 -0.38
CA GLY A 335 21.55 30.90 -0.21
C GLY A 335 20.35 30.09 0.26
N ALA A 336 19.62 29.51 -0.69
CA ALA A 336 19.32 28.08 -0.66
C ALA A 336 18.73 27.51 0.65
N SER A 337 17.76 28.18 1.25
CA SER A 337 16.91 27.61 2.30
C SER A 337 15.82 26.75 1.66
N TYR A 338 16.23 25.57 1.18
CA TYR A 338 15.30 24.51 0.81
C TYR A 338 14.62 24.01 2.08
N SER A 339 13.30 24.11 2.14
CA SER A 339 12.49 23.58 3.25
C SER A 339 12.86 22.12 3.55
N LEU A 340 12.97 21.80 4.83
CA LEU A 340 13.43 20.53 5.40
C LEU A 340 12.73 19.31 4.75
N MET A 341 11.46 19.45 4.34
CA MET A 341 10.70 18.41 3.63
C MET A 341 11.08 18.24 2.16
N GLY A 342 11.55 19.28 1.48
CA GLY A 342 11.95 19.20 0.07
C GLY A 342 13.28 18.46 -0.14
N ALA A 343 14.17 18.50 0.85
CA ALA A 343 15.48 17.83 0.79
C ALA A 343 15.39 16.30 0.97
N ILE A 344 14.38 15.81 1.72
CA ILE A 344 14.18 14.38 2.00
C ILE A 344 13.86 13.58 0.72
N PHE A 345 13.19 14.21 -0.26
CA PHE A 345 12.75 13.54 -1.48
C PHE A 345 13.67 13.78 -2.69
N SER A 346 14.75 14.57 -2.54
CA SER A 346 15.72 14.82 -3.62
C SER A 346 16.87 13.83 -3.53
N ALA A 347 16.66 12.63 -4.07
CA ALA A 347 17.63 11.56 -4.11
C ALA A 347 18.85 11.95 -4.96
N GLY A 348 20.07 11.92 -4.38
CA GLY A 348 21.30 12.01 -5.20
C GLY A 348 22.65 12.27 -4.53
N SER A 349 22.79 12.34 -3.20
CA SER A 349 24.13 12.48 -2.59
C SER A 349 24.18 12.06 -1.12
N ASP A 350 24.91 10.97 -0.82
CA ASP A 350 25.09 10.46 0.55
C ASP A 350 25.65 11.51 1.52
N LYS A 351 26.52 12.42 1.02
CA LYS A 351 27.04 13.55 1.80
C LYS A 351 25.95 14.54 2.21
N ARG A 352 24.94 14.76 1.36
CA ARG A 352 23.81 15.65 1.68
C ARG A 352 22.82 14.99 2.63
N SER A 353 22.58 13.69 2.47
CA SER A 353 21.74 12.92 3.42
C SER A 353 22.32 12.93 4.83
N LEU A 354 23.64 12.80 4.96
CA LEU A 354 24.33 12.82 6.26
C LEU A 354 24.31 14.22 6.90
N GLN A 355 24.43 15.27 6.08
CA GLN A 355 24.34 16.66 6.51
C GLN A 355 22.92 17.03 6.96
N LEU A 356 21.90 16.55 6.24
CA LEU A 356 20.49 16.68 6.62
C LEU A 356 20.18 15.93 7.91
N ALA A 357 20.70 14.71 8.07
CA ALA A 357 20.52 13.93 9.30
C ALA A 357 21.16 14.63 10.51
N ALA A 358 22.34 15.23 10.35
CA ALA A 358 22.99 16.01 11.40
C ALA A 358 22.18 17.27 11.76
N GLU A 359 21.62 17.97 10.77
CA GLU A 359 20.78 19.14 11.00
C GLU A 359 19.45 18.78 11.68
N VAL A 360 18.82 17.68 11.28
CA VAL A 360 17.61 17.15 11.92
C VAL A 360 17.89 16.76 13.37
N ASN A 361 19.00 16.09 13.65
CA ASN A 361 19.39 15.75 15.03
C ASN A 361 19.63 16.99 15.87
N SER A 362 20.28 18.01 15.33
CA SER A 362 20.51 19.28 16.04
C SER A 362 19.19 19.98 16.37
N ARG A 363 18.22 20.02 15.44
CA ARG A 363 16.91 20.62 15.69
C ARG A 363 16.07 19.82 16.68
N LEU A 364 16.07 18.49 16.58
CA LEU A 364 15.42 17.61 17.55
C LEU A 364 15.99 17.81 18.95
N GLN A 365 17.32 17.93 19.06
CA GLN A 365 17.98 18.17 20.32
C GLN A 365 17.59 19.53 20.93
N ALA A 366 17.53 20.59 20.13
CA ALA A 366 17.07 21.90 20.60
C ALA A 366 15.61 21.89 21.08
N VAL A 367 14.71 21.16 20.39
CA VAL A 367 13.31 21.00 20.82
C VAL A 367 13.22 20.19 22.12
N LEU A 368 14.06 19.16 22.26
CA LEU A 368 14.09 18.32 23.45
C LEU A 368 14.64 19.10 24.65
N GLU A 369 15.66 19.94 24.45
CA GLU A 369 16.18 20.86 25.46
C GLU A 369 15.13 21.90 25.89
N ASP A 370 14.40 22.52 24.96
CA ASP A 370 13.31 23.45 25.27
C ASP A 370 12.15 22.77 26.03
N ALA A 371 11.76 21.55 25.62
CA ALA A 371 10.73 20.77 26.28
C ALA A 371 11.14 20.34 27.71
N LEU A 372 12.41 20.01 27.91
CA LEU A 372 12.97 19.73 29.24
C LEU A 372 12.97 21.00 30.10
N LEU A 373 13.38 22.15 29.55
CA LEU A 373 13.38 23.41 30.27
C LEU A 373 11.97 23.80 30.73
N LYS A 374 10.98 23.71 29.83
CA LYS A 374 9.56 23.92 30.15
C LYS A 374 9.06 22.95 31.22
N ASN A 375 9.43 21.67 31.17
CA ASN A 375 9.06 20.70 32.21
C ASN A 375 9.66 21.06 33.58
N ILE A 376 10.92 21.51 33.62
CA ILE A 376 11.57 21.96 34.85
C ILE A 376 10.83 23.19 35.41
N THR A 377 10.49 24.16 34.56
CA THR A 377 9.73 25.35 34.97
C THR A 377 8.35 24.98 35.49
N LEU A 378 7.60 24.13 34.77
CA LEU A 378 6.29 23.66 35.19
C LEU A 378 6.35 22.91 36.53
N LYS A 379 7.36 22.06 36.72
CA LYS A 379 7.58 21.38 38.00
C LYS A 379 7.80 22.38 39.14
N SER A 380 8.60 23.42 38.93
CA SER A 380 8.79 24.48 39.91
C SER A 380 7.48 25.24 40.22
N SER A 381 6.65 25.52 39.21
CA SER A 381 5.33 26.12 39.41
C SER A 381 4.38 25.21 40.20
N VAL A 382 4.38 23.91 39.90
CA VAL A 382 3.59 22.90 40.61
C VAL A 382 4.04 22.80 42.07
N ASP A 383 5.35 22.77 42.34
CA ASP A 383 5.88 22.73 43.70
C ASP A 383 5.51 24.00 44.50
N SER A 384 5.55 25.17 43.85
CA SER A 384 5.10 26.43 44.45
C SER A 384 3.61 26.41 44.79
N LEU A 385 2.76 25.94 43.88
CA LEU A 385 1.33 25.81 44.13
C LEU A 385 1.03 24.79 45.24
N SER A 386 1.78 23.68 45.28
CA SER A 386 1.65 22.65 46.32
C SER A 386 2.02 23.18 47.71
N ASN A 387 3.04 24.05 47.79
CA ASN A 387 3.40 24.75 49.01
C ASN A 387 2.30 25.73 49.45
N GLU A 388 1.69 26.46 48.52
CA GLU A 388 0.61 27.39 48.82
C GLU A 388 -0.66 26.66 49.27
N VAL A 389 -1.02 25.55 48.63
CA VAL A 389 -2.10 24.65 49.08
C VAL A 389 -1.82 24.14 50.50
N SER A 390 -0.58 23.74 50.79
CA SER A 390 -0.19 23.30 52.13
C SER A 390 -0.28 24.42 53.16
N ARG A 391 0.06 25.66 52.79
CA ARG A 391 -0.05 26.85 53.63
C ARG A 391 -1.51 27.17 53.95
N LEU A 392 -2.35 27.29 52.91
CA LEU A 392 -3.79 27.55 53.03
C LEU A 392 -4.50 26.45 53.83
N SER A 393 -4.12 25.19 53.64
CA SER A 393 -4.68 24.06 54.41
C SER A 393 -4.39 24.17 55.91
N ARG A 394 -3.17 24.63 56.30
CA ARG A 394 -2.84 24.88 57.71
C ARG A 394 -3.63 26.07 58.28
N GLU A 395 -3.74 27.15 57.51
CA GLU A 395 -4.48 28.35 57.91
C GLU A 395 -5.97 28.05 58.09
N ASN A 396 -6.56 27.30 57.16
CA ASN A 396 -7.96 26.86 57.23
C ASN A 396 -8.22 25.94 58.43
N ARG A 397 -7.27 25.04 58.75
CA ARG A 397 -7.32 24.23 59.97
C ARG A 397 -7.23 25.08 61.24
N GLN A 398 -6.38 26.10 61.27
CA GLN A 398 -6.29 27.03 62.40
C GLN A 398 -7.58 27.85 62.56
N LEU A 399 -8.14 28.37 61.48
CA LEU A 399 -9.41 29.11 61.49
C LEU A 399 -10.57 28.23 61.98
N THR A 400 -10.60 26.96 61.58
CA THR A 400 -11.61 26.01 62.06
C THR A 400 -11.47 25.78 63.58
N LEU A 401 -10.24 25.69 64.09
CA LEU A 401 -9.96 25.53 65.53
C LEU A 401 -10.26 26.79 66.34
N THR A 402 -10.02 27.99 65.81
CA THR A 402 -10.39 29.24 66.49
C THR A 402 -11.89 29.44 66.50
N HIS A 403 -12.59 29.12 65.41
CA HIS A 403 -14.04 29.21 65.32
C HIS A 403 -14.73 28.23 66.28
N SER A 404 -14.19 27.03 66.49
CA SER A 404 -14.69 26.09 67.48
C SER A 404 -14.46 26.55 68.91
N ARG A 405 -13.29 27.13 69.23
CA ARG A 405 -13.03 27.75 70.55
C ARG A 405 -13.91 28.97 70.85
N CYS A 406 -14.20 29.82 69.86
CA CYS A 406 -15.12 30.94 70.03
C CYS A 406 -16.56 30.49 70.27
N ASN A 407 -17.01 29.41 69.61
CA ASN A 407 -18.33 28.85 69.88
C ASN A 407 -18.44 28.22 71.27
N GLU A 408 -17.36 27.63 71.82
CA GLU A 408 -17.35 27.09 73.19
C GLU A 408 -17.34 28.17 74.28
N GLN A 409 -16.91 29.40 73.98
CA GLN A 409 -16.93 30.53 74.94
C GLN A 409 -18.28 31.27 74.99
N HIS A 410 -19.20 30.96 74.07
CA HIS A 410 -20.53 31.58 73.98
C HIS A 410 -21.68 30.71 74.53
N ILE A 411 -21.34 29.58 75.16
CA ILE A 411 -22.24 28.74 75.97
C ILE A 411 -21.82 28.90 77.43
#